data_AF-A0A3N5JFY6-F1
#
_entry.id   AF-A0A3N5JFY6-F1
#
_cell.length_a   1.000
_cell.length_b   1.000
_cell.length_c   1.000
_cell.angle_alpha   90.00
_cell.angle_beta   90.00
_cell.angle_gamma   90.00
#
_symmetry.space_group_name_H-M   'P 1'
#
loop_
_entity.id
_entity.type
_entity.pdbx_description
1 polymer ?
#
loop_
_entity_poly.entity_id
_entity_poly.type
_entity_poly.pdbx_seq_one_letter_code
_entity_poly.pdbx_strand_id
1 'polypeptide(L)'
;MKPAFWLFSVLLLYAASLAQTACKPTPPPVSFTNSVSFDKTRSRYDFSYEGADGSLRYEYRPSSGGSFRALRCLVNGANAFHPSNVGGMSLLANDEEIYPWSGGVAYKLLSTEISGDTLLTHWQMAYGPAVLLYSYRMYITGRTLVIHTAAENDICPALYLDRSEETKDPVIVQVPYLTLFNILFANKVFTSIYFDWERTNAAEINPLNYTFSNTSAYFAQNASYKSSASEGRRLVDETIYLTVSP
;
A
#
# COMPACT_ATOMS: atom_id res chain seq x y z
N MET A 1 70.92 -15.15 13.64
CA MET A 1 70.22 -13.98 13.05
C MET A 1 68.72 -14.24 13.07
N LYS A 2 67.96 -13.53 13.91
CA LYS A 2 66.51 -13.24 13.72
C LYS A 2 66.38 -12.23 12.57
N PRO A 3 65.24 -12.05 11.84
CA PRO A 3 63.82 -12.06 12.25
C PRO A 3 62.93 -12.80 11.19
N ALA A 4 61.59 -12.76 11.08
CA ALA A 4 60.55 -11.85 11.53
C ALA A 4 59.20 -12.59 11.64
N PHE A 5 58.48 -12.31 12.73
CA PHE A 5 57.06 -12.63 12.91
C PHE A 5 56.24 -11.65 12.08
N TRP A 6 55.36 -12.15 11.20
CA TRP A 6 54.27 -11.36 10.63
C TRP A 6 52.97 -11.76 11.34
N LEU A 7 52.48 -10.88 12.22
CA LEU A 7 51.09 -10.91 12.67
C LEU A 7 50.21 -10.36 11.54
N PHE A 8 49.35 -11.21 10.98
CA PHE A 8 48.19 -10.75 10.23
C PHE A 8 47.09 -10.35 11.23
N SER A 9 46.90 -9.05 11.41
CA SER A 9 45.69 -8.51 12.03
C SER A 9 44.53 -8.68 11.06
N VAL A 10 43.61 -9.60 11.36
CA VAL A 10 42.30 -9.67 10.72
C VAL A 10 41.45 -8.55 11.31
N LEU A 11 41.28 -7.46 10.57
CA LEU A 11 40.25 -6.46 10.85
C LEU A 11 38.89 -7.10 10.53
N LEU A 12 38.15 -7.47 11.57
CA LEU A 12 36.73 -7.79 11.46
C LEU A 12 35.97 -6.47 11.24
N LEU A 13 35.64 -6.15 9.99
CA LEU A 13 34.69 -5.08 9.69
C LEU A 13 33.30 -5.56 10.14
N TYR A 14 32.89 -5.13 11.33
CA TYR A 14 31.49 -5.11 11.72
C TYR A 14 30.76 -4.10 10.81
N ALA A 15 30.16 -4.59 9.73
CA ALA A 15 29.07 -3.86 9.07
C ALA A 15 27.88 -3.93 10.02
N ALA A 16 27.79 -2.98 10.95
CA ALA A 16 26.53 -2.67 11.60
C ALA A 16 25.59 -2.17 10.49
N SER A 17 24.77 -3.07 9.95
CA SER A 17 23.53 -2.67 9.29
C SER A 17 22.80 -1.80 10.31
N LEU A 18 22.76 -0.49 10.06
CA LEU A 18 21.74 0.35 10.64
C LEU A 18 20.44 -0.28 10.15
N ALA A 19 19.82 -1.10 10.99
CA ALA A 19 18.51 -1.68 10.71
C ALA A 19 17.59 -0.47 10.51
N GLN A 20 17.39 -0.11 9.25
CA GLN A 20 16.57 1.02 8.86
C GLN A 20 15.21 0.78 9.50
N THR A 21 14.81 1.66 10.41
CA THR A 21 13.50 1.55 11.03
C THR A 21 12.44 1.62 9.92
N ALA A 22 11.36 0.88 10.10
CA ALA A 22 10.17 0.97 9.26
C ALA A 22 9.10 1.64 10.12
N CYS A 23 8.28 2.52 9.57
CA CYS A 23 7.19 3.14 10.33
C CYS A 23 5.95 2.23 10.45
N LYS A 24 6.19 0.92 10.54
CA LYS A 24 5.19 -0.14 10.63
C LYS A 24 4.35 0.02 11.90
N PRO A 25 3.00 -0.04 11.81
CA PRO A 25 2.15 -0.09 12.98
C PRO A 25 2.49 -1.27 13.90
N THR A 26 2.50 -1.03 15.20
CA THR A 26 2.61 -2.12 16.18
C THR A 26 1.28 -2.88 16.23
N PRO A 27 1.30 -4.23 16.19
CA PRO A 27 0.08 -5.02 16.38
C PRO A 27 -0.60 -4.73 17.72
N PRO A 28 -1.91 -5.00 17.85
CA PRO A 28 -2.61 -4.85 19.12
C PRO A 28 -1.94 -5.66 20.24
N PRO A 29 -1.92 -5.17 21.49
CA PRO A 29 -1.33 -5.88 22.63
C PRO A 29 -2.22 -7.01 23.17
N VAL A 30 -3.32 -7.33 22.47
CA VAL A 30 -4.26 -8.40 22.82
C VAL A 30 -4.02 -9.63 21.94
N SER A 31 -4.45 -10.80 22.39
CA SER A 31 -4.42 -12.00 21.55
C SER A 31 -5.31 -11.82 20.32
N PHE A 32 -4.79 -12.22 19.16
CA PHE A 32 -5.51 -12.20 17.89
C PHE A 32 -5.09 -13.36 16.99
N THR A 33 -5.92 -13.62 15.99
CA THR A 33 -5.59 -14.51 14.86
C THR A 33 -5.65 -13.71 13.57
N ASN A 34 -4.65 -13.91 12.70
CA ASN A 34 -4.69 -13.48 11.31
C ASN A 34 -4.81 -14.68 10.38
N SER A 35 -5.50 -14.52 9.25
CA SER A 35 -5.57 -15.54 8.21
C SER A 35 -5.79 -14.95 6.83
N VAL A 36 -5.36 -15.67 5.80
CA VAL A 36 -5.64 -15.38 4.39
C VAL A 36 -6.36 -16.55 3.77
N SER A 37 -7.43 -16.28 3.04
CA SER A 37 -8.24 -17.32 2.39
C SER A 37 -8.78 -16.86 1.05
N PHE A 38 -9.13 -17.83 0.19
CA PHE A 38 -9.82 -17.56 -1.07
C PHE A 38 -11.27 -18.06 -1.00
N ASP A 39 -12.22 -17.15 -1.12
CA ASP A 39 -13.64 -17.46 -1.26
C ASP A 39 -13.94 -17.71 -2.75
N LYS A 40 -14.03 -19.00 -3.12
CA LYS A 40 -14.31 -19.44 -4.49
C LYS A 40 -15.67 -18.95 -4.99
N THR A 41 -16.68 -18.90 -4.12
CA THR A 41 -18.06 -18.52 -4.48
C THR A 41 -18.13 -17.04 -4.84
N ARG A 42 -17.37 -16.20 -4.13
CA ARG A 42 -17.32 -14.76 -4.36
C ARG A 42 -16.12 -14.31 -5.21
N SER A 43 -15.25 -15.25 -5.60
CA SER A 43 -14.02 -15.01 -6.37
C SER A 43 -13.17 -13.87 -5.79
N ARG A 44 -12.86 -13.98 -4.49
CA ARG A 44 -12.12 -12.94 -3.75
C ARG A 44 -11.18 -13.51 -2.71
N TYR A 45 -10.18 -12.73 -2.33
CA TYR A 45 -9.27 -13.03 -1.24
C TYR A 45 -9.70 -12.27 0.02
N ASP A 46 -9.78 -12.97 1.14
CA ASP A 46 -10.16 -12.41 2.43
C ASP A 46 -8.93 -12.46 3.37
N PHE A 47 -8.46 -11.30 3.81
CA PHE A 47 -7.46 -11.13 4.87
C PHE A 47 -8.18 -10.82 6.17
N SER A 48 -8.18 -11.74 7.13
CA SER A 48 -9.02 -11.66 8.32
C SER A 48 -8.19 -11.42 9.58
N TYR A 49 -8.77 -10.63 10.48
CA TYR A 49 -8.32 -10.43 11.85
C TYR A 49 -9.48 -10.76 12.79
N GLU A 50 -9.20 -11.56 13.80
CA GLU A 50 -10.12 -11.88 14.89
C GLU A 50 -9.40 -11.65 16.22
N GLY A 51 -9.88 -10.72 17.03
CA GLY A 51 -9.30 -10.37 18.33
C GLY A 51 -10.37 -10.07 19.38
N ALA A 52 -9.95 -9.85 20.62
CA ALA A 52 -10.87 -9.50 21.72
C ALA A 52 -11.58 -8.16 21.52
N ASP A 53 -11.03 -7.29 20.67
CA ASP A 53 -11.54 -5.97 20.31
C ASP A 53 -12.43 -5.97 19.04
N GLY A 54 -12.66 -7.13 18.43
CA GLY A 54 -13.58 -7.29 17.31
C GLY A 54 -12.99 -8.05 16.13
N SER A 55 -13.66 -7.93 14.99
CA SER A 55 -13.26 -8.58 13.73
C SER A 55 -13.13 -7.60 12.59
N LEU A 56 -12.19 -7.90 11.70
CA LEU A 56 -11.87 -7.08 10.54
C LEU A 56 -11.54 -7.99 9.36
N ARG A 57 -12.01 -7.60 8.18
CA ARG A 57 -11.72 -8.29 6.94
C ARG A 57 -11.40 -7.30 5.85
N TYR A 58 -10.25 -7.50 5.22
CA TYR A 58 -9.96 -6.87 3.94
C TYR A 58 -10.29 -7.85 2.83
N GLU A 59 -11.23 -7.47 1.98
CA GLU A 59 -11.64 -8.23 0.81
C GLU A 59 -10.92 -7.66 -0.40
N TYR A 60 -10.21 -8.50 -1.15
CA TYR A 60 -9.55 -8.13 -2.39
C TYR A 60 -10.13 -8.92 -3.58
N ARG A 61 -10.63 -8.19 -4.57
CA ARG A 61 -11.25 -8.74 -5.78
C ARG A 61 -10.44 -8.35 -7.03
N PRO A 62 -9.45 -9.16 -7.44
CA PRO A 62 -8.67 -8.88 -8.65
C PRO A 62 -9.55 -8.60 -9.87
N SER A 63 -10.67 -9.32 -10.03
CA SER A 63 -11.59 -9.12 -11.16
C SER A 63 -12.15 -7.69 -11.30
N SER A 64 -12.05 -6.86 -10.26
CA SER A 64 -12.47 -5.45 -10.27
C SER A 64 -11.41 -4.50 -10.85
N GLY A 65 -10.28 -5.01 -11.31
CA GLY A 65 -9.19 -4.26 -11.94
C GLY A 65 -7.91 -4.26 -11.11
N GLY A 66 -6.86 -3.68 -11.68
CA GLY A 66 -5.54 -3.59 -11.06
C GLY A 66 -5.33 -2.38 -10.15
N SER A 67 -6.40 -1.62 -9.85
CA SER A 67 -6.37 -0.49 -8.92
C SER A 67 -6.76 -0.93 -7.49
N PHE A 68 -6.58 -0.05 -6.51
CA PHE A 68 -6.99 -0.29 -5.14
C PHE A 68 -8.51 -0.27 -4.93
N ARG A 69 -9.31 0.05 -5.96
CA ARG A 69 -10.79 -0.12 -5.94
C ARG A 69 -11.19 -1.54 -5.57
N ALA A 70 -10.36 -2.52 -5.97
CA ALA A 70 -10.54 -3.92 -5.69
C ALA A 70 -10.48 -4.27 -4.19
N LEU A 71 -9.98 -3.37 -3.34
CA LEU A 71 -9.94 -3.51 -1.89
C LEU A 71 -11.20 -2.93 -1.25
N ARG A 72 -11.78 -3.73 -0.36
CA ARG A 72 -12.89 -3.32 0.51
C ARG A 72 -12.60 -3.74 1.94
N CYS A 73 -12.92 -2.89 2.89
CA CYS A 73 -12.83 -3.20 4.31
C CYS A 73 -14.21 -3.54 4.86
N LEU A 74 -14.30 -4.55 5.71
CA LEU A 74 -15.48 -4.91 6.48
C LEU A 74 -15.13 -5.03 7.97
N VAL A 75 -15.76 -4.21 8.80
CA VAL A 75 -15.54 -4.17 10.25
C VAL A 75 -16.74 -4.75 10.98
N ASN A 76 -16.50 -5.70 11.88
CA ASN A 76 -17.51 -6.39 12.69
C ASN A 76 -18.70 -6.93 11.87
N GLY A 77 -18.44 -7.33 10.61
CA GLY A 77 -19.44 -7.88 9.70
C GLY A 77 -20.49 -6.90 9.16
N ALA A 78 -20.47 -5.62 9.54
CA ALA A 78 -21.54 -4.66 9.22
C ALA A 78 -21.04 -3.40 8.50
N ASN A 79 -19.90 -2.84 8.93
CA ASN A 79 -19.41 -1.58 8.40
C ASN A 79 -18.48 -1.86 7.22
N ALA A 80 -19.00 -1.73 6.00
CA ALA A 80 -18.24 -1.93 4.77
C ALA A 80 -17.93 -0.59 4.10
N PHE A 81 -16.68 -0.41 3.66
CA PHE A 81 -16.27 0.77 2.91
C PHE A 81 -15.05 0.49 2.04
N HIS A 82 -14.76 1.38 1.10
CA HIS A 82 -13.53 1.34 0.33
C HIS A 82 -12.50 2.29 0.96
N PRO A 83 -11.34 1.79 1.41
CA PRO A 83 -10.29 2.64 1.96
C PRO A 83 -9.60 3.48 0.88
N SER A 84 -9.62 3.00 -0.37
CA SER A 84 -9.15 3.68 -1.57
C SER A 84 -10.15 3.40 -2.68
N ASN A 85 -10.76 4.44 -3.24
CA ASN A 85 -11.81 4.29 -4.23
C ASN A 85 -11.25 3.97 -5.60
N VAL A 86 -10.37 4.81 -6.15
CA VAL A 86 -9.77 4.61 -7.46
C VAL A 86 -8.25 4.70 -7.44
N GLY A 87 -7.64 4.72 -6.24
CA GLY A 87 -6.19 4.76 -6.07
C GLY A 87 -5.47 3.60 -6.76
N GLY A 88 -4.16 3.73 -6.93
CA GLY A 88 -3.32 2.82 -7.68
C GLY A 88 -2.22 3.58 -8.41
N MET A 89 -1.44 2.85 -9.20
CA MET A 89 -0.40 3.43 -10.04
C MET A 89 -1.02 4.24 -11.19
N SER A 90 -0.38 5.36 -11.52
CA SER A 90 -0.62 6.04 -12.80
C SER A 90 0.37 5.55 -13.87
N LEU A 91 0.09 5.91 -15.11
CA LEU A 91 0.85 5.52 -16.29
C LEU A 91 1.23 6.78 -17.06
N LEU A 92 2.49 6.90 -17.47
CA LEU A 92 2.92 7.93 -18.41
C LEU A 92 2.67 7.46 -19.85
N ALA A 93 1.92 8.23 -20.62
CA ALA A 93 1.70 8.00 -22.05
C ALA A 93 1.77 9.33 -22.80
N ASN A 94 2.63 9.41 -23.84
CA ASN A 94 2.84 10.63 -24.62
C ASN A 94 3.14 11.88 -23.76
N ASP A 95 4.01 11.71 -22.75
CA ASP A 95 4.37 12.74 -21.76
C ASP A 95 3.22 13.26 -20.86
N GLU A 96 2.04 12.63 -20.94
CA GLU A 96 0.92 12.91 -20.07
C GLU A 96 0.75 11.81 -19.01
N GLU A 97 0.35 12.23 -17.81
CA GLU A 97 -0.03 11.31 -16.75
C GLU A 97 -1.47 10.82 -16.96
N ILE A 98 -1.60 9.50 -17.08
CA ILE A 98 -2.86 8.79 -17.18
C ILE A 98 -3.16 8.15 -15.82
N TYR A 99 -4.17 8.70 -15.15
CA TYR A 99 -4.64 8.20 -13.87
C TYR A 99 -5.29 6.82 -13.97
N PRO A 100 -5.29 6.02 -12.88
CA PRO A 100 -5.91 4.70 -12.87
C PRO A 100 -7.43 4.69 -13.14
N TRP A 101 -8.11 5.83 -12.99
CA TRP A 101 -9.54 6.03 -13.29
C TRP A 101 -9.83 6.71 -14.63
N SER A 102 -8.80 7.04 -15.41
CA SER A 102 -8.98 7.68 -16.71
C SER A 102 -9.72 6.76 -17.69
N GLY A 103 -10.61 7.33 -18.50
CA GLY A 103 -11.28 6.60 -19.58
C GLY A 103 -10.26 6.05 -20.59
N GLY A 104 -10.43 4.81 -21.04
CA GLY A 104 -9.51 4.14 -21.97
C GLY A 104 -8.38 3.36 -21.32
N VAL A 105 -8.24 3.42 -19.99
CA VAL A 105 -7.35 2.52 -19.24
C VAL A 105 -7.90 1.10 -19.25
N ALA A 106 -7.04 0.13 -19.57
CA ALA A 106 -7.36 -1.29 -19.49
C ALA A 106 -6.43 -1.99 -18.49
N TYR A 107 -7.02 -2.86 -17.66
CA TYR A 107 -6.27 -3.72 -16.74
C TYR A 107 -6.34 -5.17 -17.19
N LYS A 108 -5.21 -5.87 -17.07
CA LYS A 108 -5.14 -7.33 -17.24
C LYS A 108 -4.40 -7.94 -16.06
N LEU A 109 -5.07 -8.86 -15.37
CA LEU A 109 -4.44 -9.71 -14.38
C LEU A 109 -3.58 -10.74 -15.10
N LEU A 110 -2.28 -10.75 -14.81
CA LEU A 110 -1.31 -11.65 -15.43
C LEU A 110 -1.20 -12.96 -14.64
N SER A 111 -1.10 -12.85 -13.31
CA SER A 111 -1.04 -14.01 -12.43
C SER A 111 -1.55 -13.68 -11.03
N THR A 112 -1.89 -14.73 -10.29
CA THR A 112 -2.21 -14.64 -8.87
C THR A 112 -1.73 -15.89 -8.16
N GLU A 113 -1.01 -15.70 -7.07
CA GLU A 113 -0.38 -16.77 -6.31
C GLU A 113 -0.56 -16.52 -4.82
N ILE A 114 -0.91 -17.57 -4.06
CA ILE A 114 -0.83 -17.55 -2.60
C ILE A 114 0.37 -18.39 -2.19
N SER A 115 1.21 -17.83 -1.32
CA SER A 115 2.29 -18.55 -0.65
C SER A 115 2.23 -18.25 0.85
N GLY A 116 1.84 -19.26 1.65
CA GLY A 116 1.53 -19.08 3.07
C GLY A 116 0.41 -18.06 3.28
N ASP A 117 0.67 -17.05 4.11
CA ASP A 117 -0.26 -15.95 4.42
C ASP A 117 -0.07 -14.72 3.53
N THR A 118 0.55 -14.89 2.37
CA THR A 118 0.82 -13.81 1.42
C THR A 118 0.17 -14.08 0.08
N LEU A 119 -0.56 -13.07 -0.43
CA LEU A 119 -1.06 -13.02 -1.79
C LEU A 119 -0.12 -12.20 -2.66
N LEU A 120 0.24 -12.71 -3.83
CA LEU A 120 0.96 -12.01 -4.88
C LEU A 120 0.06 -11.91 -6.12
N THR A 121 -0.03 -10.73 -6.71
CA THR A 121 -0.69 -10.50 -8.01
C THR A 121 0.22 -9.72 -8.93
N HIS A 122 0.22 -10.09 -10.22
CA HIS A 122 0.90 -9.36 -11.27
C HIS A 122 -0.11 -8.77 -12.23
N TRP A 123 0.12 -7.54 -12.63
CA TRP A 123 -0.81 -6.71 -13.36
C TRP A 123 -0.15 -6.05 -14.55
N GLN A 124 -0.98 -5.82 -15.56
CA GLN A 124 -0.69 -4.93 -16.66
C GLN A 124 -1.76 -3.83 -16.69
N MET A 125 -1.33 -2.58 -16.67
CA MET A 125 -2.15 -1.40 -16.98
C MET A 125 -1.74 -0.88 -18.36
N ALA A 126 -2.71 -0.66 -19.25
CA ALA A 126 -2.45 -0.18 -20.61
C ALA A 126 -3.29 1.04 -20.97
N TYR A 127 -2.71 1.94 -21.76
CA TYR A 127 -3.39 3.07 -22.39
C TYR A 127 -2.77 3.32 -23.77
N GLY A 128 -3.53 3.04 -24.84
CA GLY A 128 -2.97 3.03 -26.20
C GLY A 128 -1.78 2.06 -26.29
N PRO A 129 -0.60 2.51 -26.77
CA PRO A 129 0.60 1.66 -26.84
C PRO A 129 1.38 1.56 -25.51
N ALA A 130 1.08 2.40 -24.52
CA ALA A 130 1.81 2.43 -23.24
C ALA A 130 1.36 1.29 -22.33
N VAL A 131 2.32 0.61 -21.70
CA VAL A 131 2.08 -0.59 -20.87
C VAL A 131 2.92 -0.56 -19.60
N LEU A 132 2.26 -0.42 -18.45
CA LEU A 132 2.87 -0.51 -17.13
C LEU A 132 2.65 -1.92 -16.57
N LEU A 133 3.74 -2.55 -16.14
CA LEU A 133 3.74 -3.83 -15.45
C LEU A 133 4.06 -3.60 -13.98
N TYR A 134 3.29 -4.23 -13.09
CA TYR A 134 3.47 -4.06 -11.66
C TYR A 134 2.90 -5.23 -10.87
N SER A 135 3.28 -5.28 -9.60
CA SER A 135 2.81 -6.31 -8.68
C SER A 135 2.29 -5.74 -7.37
N TYR A 136 1.35 -6.46 -6.76
CA TYR A 136 0.97 -6.27 -5.36
C TYR A 136 1.26 -7.54 -4.57
N ARG A 137 1.98 -7.38 -3.47
CA ARG A 137 2.17 -8.41 -2.46
C ARG A 137 1.48 -7.99 -1.18
N MET A 138 0.49 -8.77 -0.75
CA MET A 138 -0.39 -8.42 0.37
C MET A 138 -0.37 -9.49 1.45
N TYR A 139 -0.35 -9.06 2.71
CA TYR A 139 -0.51 -9.91 3.88
C TYR A 139 -1.06 -9.08 5.05
N ILE A 140 -1.55 -9.74 6.10
CA ILE A 140 -2.12 -9.06 7.27
C ILE A 140 -1.29 -9.31 8.54
N THR A 141 -1.17 -8.29 9.39
CA THR A 141 -0.50 -8.37 10.70
C THR A 141 -1.25 -7.52 11.72
N GLY A 142 -1.82 -8.16 12.74
CA GLY A 142 -2.82 -7.55 13.60
C GLY A 142 -3.99 -7.01 12.76
N ARG A 143 -4.31 -5.73 12.95
CA ARG A 143 -5.37 -5.02 12.21
C ARG A 143 -4.88 -4.30 10.95
N THR A 144 -3.66 -4.59 10.50
CA THR A 144 -3.03 -3.87 9.40
C THR A 144 -2.87 -4.78 8.20
N LEU A 145 -3.48 -4.41 7.08
CA LEU A 145 -3.13 -4.94 5.77
C LEU A 145 -1.85 -4.24 5.30
N VAL A 146 -0.81 -5.02 5.05
CA VAL A 146 0.43 -4.55 4.45
C VAL A 146 0.35 -4.83 2.95
N ILE A 147 0.52 -3.78 2.14
CA ILE A 147 0.52 -3.87 0.68
C ILE A 147 1.88 -3.40 0.20
N HIS A 148 2.67 -4.31 -0.31
CA HIS A 148 3.88 -3.99 -1.04
C HIS A 148 3.55 -3.85 -2.52
N THR A 149 4.01 -2.79 -3.15
CA THR A 149 3.69 -2.46 -4.54
C THR A 149 4.95 -2.08 -5.29
N ALA A 150 5.19 -2.75 -6.42
CA ALA A 150 6.41 -2.57 -7.20
C ALA A 150 6.09 -2.48 -8.70
N ALA A 151 6.64 -1.47 -9.37
CA ALA A 151 6.59 -1.34 -10.82
C ALA A 151 7.80 -2.04 -11.46
N GLU A 152 7.58 -2.74 -12.56
CA GLU A 152 8.64 -3.44 -13.31
C GLU A 152 9.31 -2.54 -14.36
N ASN A 153 8.72 -1.37 -14.64
CA ASN A 153 9.26 -0.37 -15.56
C ASN A 153 9.00 1.07 -15.09
N ASP A 154 9.70 2.02 -15.70
CA ASP A 154 9.87 3.41 -15.24
C ASP A 154 8.83 4.39 -15.77
N ILE A 155 7.73 3.88 -16.32
CA ILE A 155 6.66 4.70 -16.88
C ILE A 155 5.53 5.00 -15.88
N CYS A 156 5.74 4.75 -14.58
CA CYS A 156 4.79 5.09 -13.52
C CYS A 156 5.20 6.42 -12.83
N PRO A 157 4.53 7.55 -13.10
CA PRO A 157 4.91 8.84 -12.52
C PRO A 157 4.38 9.05 -11.10
N ALA A 158 3.33 8.33 -10.67
CA ALA A 158 2.77 8.46 -9.33
C ALA A 158 2.00 7.21 -8.86
N LEU A 159 1.79 7.15 -7.54
CA LEU A 159 0.98 6.16 -6.86
C LEU A 159 0.00 6.87 -5.93
N TYR A 160 -1.29 6.67 -6.16
CA TYR A 160 -2.37 7.35 -5.45
C TYR A 160 -3.01 6.41 -4.43
N LEU A 161 -3.14 6.85 -3.17
CA LEU A 161 -4.02 6.16 -2.22
C LEU A 161 -5.47 6.66 -2.31
N ASP A 162 -5.68 7.83 -2.92
CA ASP A 162 -7.00 8.40 -3.26
C ASP A 162 -7.93 8.55 -2.02
N ARG A 163 -9.23 8.70 -2.24
CA ARG A 163 -10.24 8.89 -1.18
C ARG A 163 -10.84 7.57 -0.70
N SER A 164 -11.42 7.61 0.50
CA SER A 164 -12.37 6.58 0.91
C SER A 164 -13.72 6.76 0.19
N GLU A 165 -14.48 5.68 0.04
CA GLU A 165 -15.83 5.71 -0.53
C GLU A 165 -16.75 4.76 0.27
N GLU A 166 -18.07 4.97 0.22
CA GLU A 166 -19.05 4.29 1.09
C GLU A 166 -18.77 4.55 2.59
N THR A 167 -18.09 5.65 2.91
CA THR A 167 -17.70 6.04 4.26
C THR A 167 -18.64 7.10 4.78
N LYS A 168 -19.69 6.69 5.49
CA LYS A 168 -20.73 7.60 6.00
C LYS A 168 -20.18 8.61 7.03
N ASP A 169 -20.53 9.88 6.85
CA ASP A 169 -20.22 11.01 7.74
C ASP A 169 -18.72 11.08 8.09
N PRO A 170 -17.82 11.17 7.08
CA PRO A 170 -16.39 11.06 7.31
C PRO A 170 -15.84 12.29 8.02
N VAL A 171 -15.01 12.07 9.03
CA VAL A 171 -14.24 13.12 9.72
C VAL A 171 -12.75 12.84 9.53
N ILE A 172 -12.00 13.80 9.01
CA ILE A 172 -10.55 13.68 8.88
C ILE A 172 -9.91 14.31 10.12
N VAL A 173 -9.18 13.49 10.86
CA VAL A 173 -8.43 13.89 12.06
C VAL A 173 -6.97 14.07 11.67
N GLN A 174 -6.49 15.31 11.73
CA GLN A 174 -5.07 15.61 11.53
C GLN A 174 -4.29 15.24 12.79
N VAL A 175 -3.12 14.61 12.62
CA VAL A 175 -2.26 14.23 13.74
C VAL A 175 -1.21 15.33 13.95
N PRO A 176 -1.18 15.99 15.13
CA PRO A 176 -0.16 16.98 15.42
C PRO A 176 1.24 16.40 15.22
N TYR A 177 2.13 17.17 14.59
CA TYR A 177 3.53 16.81 14.30
C TYR A 177 3.77 15.67 13.29
N LEU A 178 2.72 15.02 12.79
CA LEU A 178 2.80 14.07 11.67
C LEU A 178 2.05 14.63 10.45
N THR A 179 2.61 15.68 9.85
CA THR A 179 1.94 16.50 8.81
C THR A 179 1.61 15.76 7.52
N LEU A 180 2.28 14.64 7.25
CA LEU A 180 2.00 13.79 6.09
C LEU A 180 0.90 12.75 6.36
N PHE A 181 0.36 12.68 7.57
CA PHE A 181 -0.48 11.58 8.02
C PHE A 181 -1.80 12.10 8.60
N ASN A 182 -2.92 11.60 8.06
CA ASN A 182 -4.24 11.84 8.63
C ASN A 182 -4.92 10.52 9.00
N ILE A 183 -5.89 10.61 9.89
CA ILE A 183 -6.75 9.49 10.29
C ILE A 183 -8.17 9.80 9.85
N LEU A 184 -8.81 8.86 9.19
CA LEU A 184 -10.23 8.90 8.90
C LEU A 184 -11.01 8.32 10.09
N PHE A 185 -11.96 9.08 10.62
CA PHE A 185 -12.93 8.60 11.60
C PHE A 185 -14.32 8.57 10.96
N ALA A 186 -14.94 7.39 10.93
CA ALA A 186 -16.28 7.20 10.41
C ALA A 186 -16.92 5.95 11.04
N ASN A 187 -18.23 5.96 11.30
CA ASN A 187 -18.95 4.83 11.88
C ASN A 187 -18.29 4.22 13.14
N LYS A 188 -17.70 5.07 13.99
CA LYS A 188 -16.93 4.70 15.20
C LYS A 188 -15.64 3.91 14.92
N VAL A 189 -15.13 3.95 13.70
CA VAL A 189 -13.90 3.27 13.28
C VAL A 189 -12.86 4.30 12.90
N PHE A 190 -11.62 4.11 13.36
CA PHE A 190 -10.47 4.85 12.89
C PHE A 190 -9.77 4.09 11.77
N THR A 191 -9.42 4.78 10.69
CA THR A 191 -8.71 4.22 9.53
C THR A 191 -7.51 5.08 9.17
N SER A 192 -6.37 4.46 8.93
CA SER A 192 -5.19 5.10 8.37
C SER A 192 -4.69 4.31 7.16
N ILE A 193 -4.25 5.02 6.11
CA ILE A 193 -3.58 4.43 4.95
C ILE A 193 -2.44 5.34 4.52
N TYR A 194 -1.21 4.82 4.49
CA TYR A 194 0.00 5.62 4.31
C TYR A 194 1.17 4.79 3.78
N PHE A 195 2.12 5.44 3.13
CA PHE A 195 3.39 4.88 2.70
C PHE A 195 4.39 4.79 3.86
N ASP A 196 5.25 3.77 3.84
CA ASP A 196 6.42 3.72 4.72
C ASP A 196 7.42 4.80 4.34
N TRP A 197 7.28 5.99 4.94
CA TRP A 197 8.14 7.14 4.64
C TRP A 197 9.60 6.95 5.05
N GLU A 198 9.92 5.93 5.85
CA GLU A 198 11.32 5.58 6.15
C GLU A 198 11.93 4.70 5.05
N ARG A 199 11.10 4.14 4.16
CA ARG A 199 11.44 3.18 3.10
C ARG A 199 10.60 3.42 1.84
N THR A 200 10.87 4.54 1.19
CA THR A 200 10.16 4.97 -0.02
C THR A 200 11.14 5.35 -1.13
N ASN A 201 10.78 5.01 -2.37
CA ASN A 201 11.48 5.49 -3.57
C ASN A 201 10.90 6.79 -4.11
N ALA A 202 9.76 7.23 -3.57
CA ALA A 202 9.11 8.46 -3.97
C ALA A 202 10.03 9.67 -3.84
N ALA A 203 9.92 10.59 -4.80
CA ALA A 203 10.55 11.89 -4.71
C ALA A 203 9.80 12.79 -3.72
N GLU A 204 8.46 12.68 -3.70
CA GLU A 204 7.60 13.46 -2.83
C GLU A 204 6.41 12.63 -2.36
N ILE A 205 6.01 12.82 -1.09
CA ILE A 205 4.77 12.31 -0.52
C ILE A 205 3.88 13.51 -0.19
N ASN A 206 2.67 13.53 -0.75
CA ASN A 206 1.70 14.61 -0.59
C ASN A 206 0.46 14.10 0.17
N PRO A 207 0.18 14.61 1.39
CA PRO A 207 -1.03 14.26 2.11
C PRO A 207 -2.24 14.95 1.49
N LEU A 208 -3.39 14.28 1.54
CA LEU A 208 -4.68 14.83 1.17
C LEU A 208 -5.55 14.94 2.42
N ASN A 209 -6.26 16.06 2.53
CA ASN A 209 -7.14 16.33 3.67
C ASN A 209 -8.33 17.19 3.25
N TYR A 210 -9.32 16.58 2.62
CA TYR A 210 -10.59 17.25 2.33
C TYR A 210 -11.74 16.26 2.14
N THR A 211 -12.92 16.65 2.59
CA THR A 211 -14.15 15.90 2.37
C THR A 211 -14.60 16.04 0.93
N PHE A 212 -14.88 14.91 0.26
CA PHE A 212 -15.39 14.90 -1.12
C PHE A 212 -16.93 14.92 -1.13
N SER A 213 -17.55 14.17 -0.23
CA SER A 213 -19.00 14.12 -0.03
C SER A 213 -19.33 13.62 1.38
N ASN A 214 -20.62 13.53 1.72
CA ASN A 214 -21.07 12.94 3.00
C ASN A 214 -20.77 11.42 3.11
N THR A 215 -20.26 10.80 2.04
CA THR A 215 -19.91 9.37 2.00
C THR A 215 -18.48 9.11 1.54
N SER A 216 -17.65 10.15 1.42
CA SER A 216 -16.31 10.05 0.82
C SER A 216 -15.38 11.17 1.26
N ALA A 217 -14.13 10.82 1.57
CA ALA A 217 -13.12 11.79 2.02
C ALA A 217 -11.71 11.41 1.55
N TYR A 218 -10.95 12.42 1.13
CA TYR A 218 -9.52 12.30 0.87
C TYR A 218 -8.76 12.51 2.17
N PHE A 219 -8.22 11.43 2.73
CA PHE A 219 -7.48 11.45 4.01
C PHE A 219 -6.07 10.86 3.90
N ALA A 220 -5.75 10.22 2.78
CA ALA A 220 -4.53 9.44 2.56
C ALA A 220 -3.41 10.28 1.93
N GLN A 221 -2.41 9.61 1.35
CA GLN A 221 -1.25 10.20 0.70
C GLN A 221 -1.20 9.87 -0.80
N ASN A 222 -0.49 10.69 -1.56
CA ASN A 222 -0.02 10.35 -2.91
C ASN A 222 1.51 10.40 -2.94
N ALA A 223 2.13 9.48 -3.68
CA ALA A 223 3.57 9.44 -3.91
C ALA A 223 3.88 9.79 -5.36
N SER A 224 4.87 10.64 -5.61
CA SER A 224 5.31 11.00 -6.97
C SER A 224 6.75 10.54 -7.23
N TYR A 225 7.02 10.13 -8.48
CA TYR A 225 8.30 9.60 -8.93
C TYR A 225 8.81 10.46 -10.07
N LYS A 226 9.81 11.30 -9.74
CA LYS A 226 10.39 12.24 -10.68
C LYS A 226 11.50 11.59 -11.49
N SER A 227 11.60 12.00 -12.75
CA SER A 227 12.76 11.68 -13.59
C SER A 227 13.91 12.62 -13.25
N SER A 228 15.13 12.09 -13.20
CA SER A 228 16.36 12.87 -13.14
C SER A 228 17.15 12.71 -14.44
N ALA A 229 17.93 13.73 -14.81
CA ALA A 229 18.74 13.71 -16.03
C ALA A 229 19.79 12.58 -16.05
N SER A 230 20.22 12.12 -14.88
CA SER A 230 21.29 11.11 -14.72
C SER A 230 20.79 9.68 -14.52
N GLU A 231 19.64 9.49 -13.87
CA GLU A 231 19.18 8.16 -13.43
C GLU A 231 17.81 7.77 -14.00
N GLY A 232 17.19 8.63 -14.82
CA GLY A 232 15.81 8.40 -15.30
C GLY A 232 14.79 8.52 -14.16
N ARG A 233 13.59 7.95 -14.36
CA ARG A 233 12.54 7.92 -13.33
C ARG A 233 12.77 6.76 -12.37
N ARG A 234 12.66 7.04 -11.06
CA ARG A 234 12.71 6.00 -10.03
C ARG A 234 11.52 5.05 -10.17
N LEU A 235 11.80 3.75 -10.06
CA LEU A 235 10.75 2.74 -10.02
C LEU A 235 9.95 2.84 -8.71
N VAL A 236 8.65 2.63 -8.82
CA VAL A 236 7.77 2.46 -7.66
C VAL A 236 8.21 1.20 -6.93
N ASP A 237 8.54 1.34 -5.65
CA ASP A 237 8.81 0.24 -4.72
C ASP A 237 8.41 0.71 -3.32
N GLU A 238 7.16 0.48 -2.96
CA GLU A 238 6.55 1.06 -1.76
C GLU A 238 5.92 0.00 -0.88
N THR A 239 6.00 0.24 0.43
CA THR A 239 5.16 -0.46 1.41
C THR A 239 4.07 0.49 1.88
N ILE A 240 2.82 0.06 1.77
CA ILE A 240 1.64 0.77 2.25
C ILE A 240 1.09 0.03 3.47
N TYR A 241 0.79 0.78 4.52
CA TYR A 241 0.11 0.28 5.71
C TYR A 241 -1.32 0.79 5.73
N LEU A 242 -2.29 -0.13 5.59
CA LEU A 242 -3.71 0.13 5.79
C LEU A 242 -4.14 -0.47 7.13
N THR A 243 -4.46 0.36 8.10
CA THR A 243 -4.91 -0.06 9.44
C THR A 243 -6.32 0.41 9.70
N VAL A 244 -7.16 -0.50 10.20
CA VAL A 244 -8.54 -0.19 10.59
C VAL A 244 -8.76 -0.63 12.03
N SER A 245 -9.13 0.31 12.91
CA SER A 245 -9.39 0.06 14.33
C SER A 245 -10.86 0.34 14.65
N PRO A 246 -11.63 -0.67 15.06
CA PRO A 246 -12.95 -0.49 15.66
C PRO A 246 -12.89 0.27 17.00
#